data_AF-A0AAV3U7J2-F1
#
_entry.id   AF-A0AAV3U7J2-F1
#
_cell.length_a   1.000
_cell.length_b   1.000
_cell.length_c   1.000
_cell.angle_alpha   90.00
_cell.angle_beta   90.00
_cell.angle_gamma   90.00
#
_symmetry.space_group_name_H-M   'P 1'
#
loop_
_entity.id
_entity.type
_entity.pdbx_description
1 polymer ?
#
loop_
_entity_poly.entity_id
_entity_poly.type
_entity_poly.pdbx_seq_one_letter_code
_entity_poly.pdbx_strand_id
1 'polypeptide(L)'
;MPFSAKTVLRSFLLGASLSSGALHASYFADVSIYDDASGSYLGVVENGSASIEYAEDLSLNIMSTIDFDWIRLTPDNYECGRNRQYQRGEPVEMVISPGSEDSQCQFTIEAMKRPGRVVDSMAVLVSFDGTSNSGGGGGGTTPAPDPDPTPDPDPSDNGGGGNKVISMKSGRIDFTQGTSGSRDYKVGNVVGRSAHGNRIYCVVSHLSYDDPIIYPGLSGAAHLHMFWGNSNTDAYSTPETLPFSGNSSCEGGSNYRAGLWIPALYSTKGEVTVPDETFIYYKKFGSKSLNFNHLQVVPQGLEMLASNSTQNFTKKMLKAERITKDGRRVLRLDLSFPSCVATHDGTRTGRPILSYKDMPGQLSKVVNSHVSYPGGPNKNSVDCPASHPYGFPVPAAILVFDEATVGNDPYLASDMMSNAPNMSTLHADYVFGMDDTVSKQMLKCTIEARDCRFDTSGGNLSDRWYSKDGEQVYQFNKLAPGFDKTPFGKSLKAMNM
;
A
#
# COMPACT_ATOMS: atom_id res chain seq x y z
N MET A 1 23.33 75.25 -3.30
CA MET A 1 24.10 74.40 -2.36
C MET A 1 23.18 74.07 -1.17
N PRO A 2 23.07 72.84 -0.67
CA PRO A 2 22.81 71.58 -1.38
C PRO A 2 21.64 70.74 -0.77
N PHE A 3 21.32 69.61 -1.44
CA PHE A 3 20.49 68.43 -1.06
C PHE A 3 18.96 68.61 -0.92
N SER A 4 18.08 67.69 -1.33
CA SER A 4 18.10 66.48 -2.18
C SER A 4 16.64 66.05 -2.37
N ALA A 5 16.31 65.43 -3.51
CA ALA A 5 14.96 65.10 -3.95
C ALA A 5 14.24 64.06 -3.05
N LYS A 6 12.98 64.35 -2.68
CA LYS A 6 12.01 63.37 -2.17
C LYS A 6 11.05 62.98 -3.28
N THR A 7 11.11 61.72 -3.71
CA THR A 7 10.12 61.10 -4.59
C THR A 7 8.92 60.64 -3.78
N VAL A 8 7.74 60.95 -4.29
CA VAL A 8 6.41 60.76 -3.69
C VAL A 8 6.01 59.28 -3.74
N LEU A 9 5.69 58.71 -2.57
CA LEU A 9 4.96 57.43 -2.45
C LEU A 9 3.52 57.63 -2.97
N ARG A 10 3.12 56.86 -3.98
CA ARG A 10 1.70 56.66 -4.34
C ARG A 10 1.28 55.27 -3.90
N SER A 11 0.46 55.23 -2.86
CA SER A 11 -0.28 54.07 -2.40
C SER A 11 -1.33 53.68 -3.45
N PHE A 12 -1.27 52.46 -3.95
CA PHE A 12 -2.39 51.81 -4.63
C PHE A 12 -2.77 50.56 -3.83
N LEU A 13 -3.82 50.72 -3.03
CA LEU A 13 -4.61 49.61 -2.51
C LEU A 13 -5.36 49.01 -3.70
N LEU A 14 -4.93 47.84 -4.18
CA LEU A 14 -5.79 46.97 -4.98
C LEU A 14 -6.39 45.93 -4.02
N GLY A 15 -7.66 46.10 -3.72
CA GLY A 15 -8.45 45.09 -3.04
C GLY A 15 -8.57 43.85 -3.92
N ALA A 16 -7.97 42.75 -3.49
CA ALA A 16 -8.27 41.44 -4.02
C ALA A 16 -9.71 41.10 -3.60
N SER A 17 -10.61 40.93 -4.56
CA SER A 17 -11.92 40.34 -4.32
C SER A 17 -11.71 38.89 -3.88
N LEU A 18 -11.86 38.63 -2.58
CA LEU A 18 -12.12 37.28 -2.08
C LEU A 18 -13.50 36.89 -2.60
N SER A 19 -13.55 36.26 -3.77
CA SER A 19 -14.69 35.44 -4.13
C SER A 19 -14.75 34.33 -3.09
N SER A 20 -15.83 34.31 -2.31
CA SER A 20 -16.23 33.20 -1.45
C SER A 20 -16.46 31.96 -2.32
N GLY A 21 -15.38 31.29 -2.70
CA GLY A 21 -15.41 29.91 -3.14
C GLY A 21 -15.67 29.05 -1.93
N ALA A 22 -16.64 28.13 -2.02
CA ALA A 22 -16.74 27.04 -1.08
C ALA A 22 -15.35 26.42 -0.90
N LEU A 23 -14.91 26.22 0.34
CA LEU A 23 -13.74 25.39 0.65
C LEU A 23 -13.99 24.02 0.00
N HIS A 24 -13.45 23.82 -1.20
CA HIS A 24 -13.28 22.49 -1.76
C HIS A 24 -12.22 21.86 -0.86
N ALA A 25 -12.61 20.86 -0.07
CA ALA A 25 -11.63 19.98 0.53
C ALA A 25 -10.84 19.37 -0.64
N SER A 26 -9.55 19.69 -0.72
CA SER A 26 -8.70 19.15 -1.78
C SER A 26 -8.70 17.62 -1.66
N TYR A 27 -8.77 16.95 -2.80
CA TYR A 27 -8.81 15.50 -2.92
C TYR A 27 -7.43 14.85 -2.89
N PHE A 28 -6.36 15.62 -2.77
CA PHE A 28 -5.08 15.06 -2.34
C PHE A 28 -5.25 14.46 -0.95
N ALA A 29 -5.13 13.13 -0.86
CA ALA A 29 -5.29 12.40 0.38
C ALA A 29 -4.27 12.90 1.41
N ASP A 30 -3.01 13.06 0.95
CA ASP A 30 -1.87 13.48 1.76
C ASP A 30 -0.76 14.05 0.88
N VAL A 31 -0.06 15.09 1.37
CA VAL A 31 1.25 15.52 0.83
C VAL A 31 2.26 15.40 1.96
N SER A 32 2.95 14.27 2.00
CA SER A 32 3.96 13.97 3.01
C SER A 32 5.30 14.54 2.61
N ILE A 33 6.02 15.10 3.56
CA ILE A 33 7.31 15.76 3.35
C ILE A 33 8.38 14.98 4.12
N TYR A 34 9.40 14.56 3.40
CA TYR A 34 10.57 13.88 3.95
C TYR A 34 11.81 14.72 3.65
N ASP A 35 12.80 14.65 4.53
CA ASP A 35 14.16 15.04 4.22
C ASP A 35 14.68 14.09 3.13
N ASP A 36 15.00 14.62 1.94
CA ASP A 36 15.46 13.82 0.81
C ASP A 36 16.80 13.12 1.11
N ALA A 37 17.67 13.84 1.82
CA ALA A 37 18.95 13.29 2.23
C ALA A 37 18.71 12.19 3.25
N SER A 38 18.10 12.51 4.41
CA SER A 38 17.98 11.59 5.55
C SER A 38 16.90 10.51 5.42
N GLY A 39 15.94 10.73 4.52
CA GLY A 39 14.69 10.00 4.45
C GLY A 39 13.75 10.25 5.64
N SER A 40 14.13 11.08 6.61
CA SER A 40 13.32 11.30 7.82
C SER A 40 12.02 12.00 7.45
N TYR A 41 10.91 11.57 8.04
CA TYR A 41 9.65 12.29 7.91
C TYR A 41 9.75 13.64 8.63
N LEU A 42 9.38 14.72 7.95
CA LEU A 42 9.45 16.08 8.46
C LEU A 42 8.07 16.66 8.75
N GLY A 43 7.05 16.25 7.99
CA GLY A 43 5.68 16.71 8.20
C GLY A 43 4.73 16.31 7.06
N VAL A 44 3.49 16.76 7.16
CA VAL A 44 2.47 16.61 6.12
C VAL A 44 1.79 17.97 5.93
N VAL A 45 1.35 18.26 4.70
CA VAL A 45 0.61 19.47 4.41
C VAL A 45 -0.82 19.36 4.95
N GLU A 46 -1.16 20.22 5.89
CA GLU A 46 -2.51 20.37 6.43
C GLU A 46 -3.09 21.72 6.06
N ASN A 47 -4.30 21.72 5.52
CA ASN A 47 -5.01 22.94 5.11
C ASN A 47 -4.15 23.85 4.22
N GLY A 48 -3.32 23.24 3.35
CA GLY A 48 -2.43 23.97 2.44
C GLY A 48 -1.15 24.51 3.09
N SER A 49 -0.77 24.06 4.28
CA SER A 49 0.49 24.47 4.91
C SER A 49 1.16 23.37 5.72
N ALA A 50 2.49 23.44 5.85
CA ALA A 50 3.28 22.62 6.76
C ALA A 50 4.35 23.50 7.42
N SER A 51 4.56 23.34 8.73
CA SER A 51 5.72 23.87 9.44
C SER A 51 6.58 22.70 9.87
N ILE A 52 7.81 22.64 9.37
CA ILE A 52 8.67 21.45 9.49
C ILE A 52 10.10 21.84 9.88
N GLU A 53 10.91 20.86 10.27
CA GLU A 53 12.36 21.08 10.43
C GLU A 53 13.02 21.33 9.07
N TYR A 54 14.02 22.22 9.04
CA TYR A 54 14.76 22.57 7.83
C TYR A 54 15.59 21.38 7.30
N ALA A 55 15.50 21.13 6.00
CA ALA A 55 16.39 20.25 5.25
C ALA A 55 16.77 20.89 3.90
N GLU A 56 17.95 20.54 3.39
CA GLU A 56 18.50 21.10 2.14
C GLU A 56 17.65 20.71 0.92
N ASP A 57 17.16 19.48 0.89
CA ASP A 57 16.27 18.93 -0.12
C ASP A 57 15.10 18.23 0.56
N LEU A 58 13.89 18.49 0.09
CA LEU A 58 12.65 17.91 0.60
C LEU A 58 12.01 17.02 -0.48
N SER A 59 11.81 15.74 -0.17
CA SER A 59 11.01 14.83 -0.99
C SER A 59 9.53 14.94 -0.61
N LEU A 60 8.71 15.33 -1.58
CA LEU A 60 7.25 15.44 -1.47
C LEU A 60 6.63 14.16 -2.01
N ASN A 61 6.02 13.38 -1.13
CA ASN A 61 5.27 12.17 -1.47
C ASN A 61 3.78 12.52 -1.50
N ILE A 62 3.22 12.60 -2.71
CA ILE A 62 1.86 13.10 -2.94
C ILE A 62 0.94 11.90 -3.20
N MET A 63 -0.06 11.72 -2.34
CA MET A 63 -1.16 10.78 -2.55
C MET A 63 -2.41 11.56 -2.97
N SER A 64 -3.12 11.04 -3.96
CA SER A 64 -4.40 11.58 -4.40
C SER A 64 -5.50 10.56 -4.18
N THR A 65 -6.65 11.01 -3.66
CA THR A 65 -7.89 10.22 -3.64
C THR A 65 -8.64 10.28 -4.96
N ILE A 66 -8.23 11.19 -5.86
CA ILE A 66 -8.79 11.32 -7.20
C ILE A 66 -7.77 10.99 -8.28
N ASP A 67 -8.30 10.57 -9.40
CA ASP A 67 -7.63 10.34 -10.67
C ASP A 67 -7.01 11.61 -11.31
N PHE A 68 -5.76 11.49 -11.78
CA PHE A 68 -5.05 12.49 -12.58
C PHE A 68 -4.10 11.86 -13.62
N ASP A 69 -3.87 12.53 -14.76
CA ASP A 69 -2.88 12.12 -15.77
C ASP A 69 -1.43 12.49 -15.37
N TRP A 70 -1.26 13.65 -14.74
CA TRP A 70 0.01 14.07 -14.14
C TRP A 70 -0.23 15.04 -12.99
N ILE A 71 0.68 15.05 -12.02
CA ILE A 71 0.81 16.16 -11.09
C ILE A 71 1.71 17.22 -11.70
N ARG A 72 1.28 18.47 -11.59
CA ARG A 72 2.10 19.65 -11.87
C ARG A 72 2.36 20.35 -10.55
N LEU A 73 3.63 20.48 -10.18
CA LEU A 73 4.04 21.36 -9.10
C LEU A 73 4.53 22.67 -9.71
N THR A 74 3.86 23.76 -9.38
CA THR A 74 4.17 25.11 -9.84
C THR A 74 4.68 25.94 -8.68
N PRO A 75 5.97 26.33 -8.65
CA PRO A 75 6.45 27.28 -7.66
C PRO A 75 5.73 28.63 -7.82
N ASP A 76 5.10 29.10 -6.75
CA ASP A 76 4.45 30.40 -6.65
C ASP A 76 5.44 31.49 -6.18
N ASN A 77 6.57 31.07 -5.61
CA ASN A 77 7.74 31.90 -5.39
C ASN A 77 9.04 31.15 -5.77
N TYR A 78 10.19 31.82 -5.63
CA TYR A 78 11.49 31.29 -6.03
C TYR A 78 12.31 30.70 -4.88
N GLU A 79 11.73 30.56 -3.70
CA GLU A 79 12.47 30.21 -2.49
C GLU A 79 12.81 28.72 -2.40
N CYS A 80 12.05 27.85 -3.07
CA CYS A 80 12.24 26.39 -3.01
C CYS A 80 12.27 25.70 -4.38
N GLY A 81 12.51 26.49 -5.44
CA GLY A 81 12.57 26.01 -6.82
C GLY A 81 12.01 27.04 -7.79
N ARG A 82 12.57 27.08 -9.01
CA ARG A 82 12.11 28.01 -10.07
C ARG A 82 11.35 27.33 -11.20
N ASN A 83 11.49 26.02 -11.30
CA ASN A 83 11.01 25.26 -12.43
C ASN A 83 9.73 24.55 -12.05
N ARG A 84 8.73 24.62 -12.93
CA ARG A 84 7.56 23.74 -12.86
C ARG A 84 8.01 22.30 -13.02
N GLN A 85 7.55 21.44 -12.12
CA GLN A 85 7.81 20.01 -12.16
C GLN A 85 6.56 19.28 -12.63
N TYR A 86 6.77 18.17 -13.34
CA TYR A 86 5.69 17.35 -13.88
C TYR A 86 6.02 15.89 -13.63
N GLN A 87 5.10 15.17 -13.03
CA GLN A 87 5.23 13.73 -12.82
C GLN A 87 3.96 13.03 -13.25
N ARG A 88 4.13 12.02 -14.11
CA ARG A 88 3.04 11.21 -14.63
C ARG A 88 2.85 9.97 -13.77
N GLY A 89 1.59 9.69 -13.43
CA GLY A 89 1.23 8.52 -12.63
C GLY A 89 1.82 8.53 -11.23
N GLU A 90 1.60 7.44 -10.51
CA GLU A 90 2.08 7.25 -9.14
C GLU A 90 3.33 6.34 -9.12
N PRO A 91 4.31 6.53 -8.21
CA PRO A 91 4.28 7.51 -7.13
C PRO A 91 4.52 8.89 -7.68
N VAL A 92 3.95 9.87 -7.00
CA VAL A 92 4.34 11.26 -7.20
C VAL A 92 5.33 11.59 -6.10
N GLU A 93 6.60 11.61 -6.48
CA GLU A 93 7.73 11.93 -5.63
C GLU A 93 8.50 13.08 -6.29
N MET A 94 8.32 14.29 -5.75
CA MET A 94 8.91 15.52 -6.29
C MET A 94 9.84 16.13 -5.27
N VAL A 95 10.99 16.65 -5.71
CA VAL A 95 11.96 17.26 -4.80
C VAL A 95 11.89 18.78 -4.90
N ILE A 96 11.77 19.46 -3.77
CA ILE A 96 11.94 20.92 -3.67
C ILE A 96 13.18 21.21 -2.82
N SER A 97 13.90 22.29 -3.15
CA SER A 97 15.18 22.62 -2.52
C SER A 97 15.09 24.02 -1.92
N PRO A 98 14.77 24.16 -0.63
CA PRO A 98 14.71 25.45 0.06
C PRO A 98 16.06 26.16 0.04
N GLY A 99 16.06 27.48 -0.13
CA GLY A 99 17.29 28.27 -0.15
C GLY A 99 17.95 28.45 1.22
N SER A 100 17.16 28.41 2.30
CA SER A 100 17.60 28.61 3.69
C SER A 100 16.51 28.23 4.69
N GLU A 101 16.84 28.18 5.98
CA GLU A 101 15.87 28.01 7.08
C GLU A 101 14.82 29.14 7.16
N ASP A 102 15.09 30.31 6.59
CA ASP A 102 14.12 31.41 6.51
C ASP A 102 13.17 31.30 5.31
N SER A 103 13.33 30.26 4.46
CA SER A 103 12.50 30.10 3.26
C SER A 103 11.05 29.75 3.60
N GLN A 104 10.13 30.32 2.84
CA GLN A 104 8.71 30.01 2.80
C GLN A 104 8.40 29.45 1.41
N CYS A 105 8.47 28.13 1.24
CA CYS A 105 8.16 27.49 -0.03
C CYS A 105 6.69 27.67 -0.37
N GLN A 106 6.37 28.46 -1.39
CA GLN A 106 5.01 28.58 -1.90
C GLN A 106 4.94 27.90 -3.25
N PHE A 107 4.05 26.93 -3.38
CA PHE A 107 3.82 26.24 -4.63
C PHE A 107 2.39 25.72 -4.71
N THR A 108 1.89 25.62 -5.93
CA THR A 108 0.61 25.00 -6.22
C THR A 108 0.85 23.59 -6.76
N ILE A 109 0.23 22.60 -6.12
CA ILE A 109 0.13 21.24 -6.64
C ILE A 109 -1.19 21.14 -7.40
N GLU A 110 -1.12 20.78 -8.67
CA GLU A 110 -2.28 20.64 -9.54
C GLU A 110 -2.35 19.21 -10.06
N ALA A 111 -3.46 18.55 -9.76
CA ALA A 111 -3.86 17.31 -10.39
C ALA A 111 -4.41 17.64 -11.77
N MET A 112 -3.75 17.15 -12.82
CA MET A 112 -4.04 17.54 -14.20
C MET A 112 -4.60 16.35 -14.97
N LYS A 113 -5.68 16.54 -15.73
CA LYS A 113 -6.17 15.60 -16.75
C LYS A 113 -5.98 16.14 -18.15
N ARG A 114 -5.83 15.25 -19.13
CA ARG A 114 -5.85 15.60 -20.56
C ARG A 114 -7.17 16.28 -20.94
N PRO A 115 -7.15 17.32 -21.79
CA PRO A 115 -6.00 17.87 -22.52
C PRO A 115 -5.25 19.00 -21.79
N GLY A 116 -5.16 18.98 -20.46
CA GLY A 116 -4.48 19.99 -19.63
C GLY A 116 -5.41 20.74 -18.67
N ARG A 117 -6.51 20.11 -18.25
CA ARG A 117 -7.46 20.64 -17.28
C ARG A 117 -7.00 20.32 -15.86
N VAL A 118 -6.99 21.31 -14.99
CA VAL A 118 -6.84 21.12 -13.54
C VAL A 118 -8.13 20.45 -13.03
N VAL A 119 -8.02 19.28 -12.44
CA VAL A 119 -9.15 18.56 -11.83
C VAL A 119 -9.20 18.74 -10.32
N ASP A 120 -8.04 19.02 -9.71
CA ASP A 120 -7.93 19.49 -8.35
C ASP A 120 -6.64 20.30 -8.20
N SER A 121 -6.61 21.19 -7.22
CA SER A 121 -5.45 22.01 -6.93
C SER A 121 -5.40 22.36 -5.46
N MET A 122 -4.20 22.28 -4.89
CA MET A 122 -3.92 22.85 -3.58
C MET A 122 -2.78 23.86 -3.69
N ALA A 123 -2.94 25.01 -3.03
CA ALA A 123 -1.82 25.88 -2.71
C ALA A 123 -1.15 25.32 -1.45
N VAL A 124 0.17 25.23 -1.46
CA VAL A 124 0.99 24.71 -0.38
C VAL A 124 1.99 25.76 0.05
N LEU A 125 2.01 26.02 1.35
CA LEU A 125 3.04 26.78 2.04
C LEU A 125 3.86 25.84 2.94
N VAL A 126 5.13 25.63 2.64
CA VAL A 126 6.05 24.98 3.57
C VAL A 126 6.93 26.05 4.21
N SER A 127 6.88 26.16 5.53
CA SER A 127 7.77 27.00 6.33
C SER A 127 8.62 26.14 7.24
N PHE A 128 9.74 26.70 7.72
CA PHE A 128 10.63 25.99 8.62
C PHE A 128 10.58 26.57 10.03
N ASP A 129 10.59 25.67 11.00
CA ASP A 129 10.65 26.04 12.41
C ASP A 129 12.05 26.59 12.70
N GLY A 130 12.20 27.92 12.60
CA GLY A 130 13.41 28.60 13.06
C GLY A 130 13.64 28.28 14.53
N THR A 131 14.87 27.92 14.91
CA THR A 131 15.21 27.58 16.30
C THR A 131 15.01 28.78 17.24
N SER A 132 13.79 28.95 17.73
CA SER A 132 13.46 29.84 18.83
C SER A 132 12.89 29.03 19.99
N ASN A 133 13.76 28.77 20.95
CA ASN A 133 13.42 28.22 22.24
C ASN A 133 12.60 29.26 23.03
N SER A 134 11.32 28.99 23.33
CA SER A 134 10.70 29.19 24.66
C SER A 134 9.16 29.11 24.67
N GLY A 135 8.64 28.21 25.52
CA GLY A 135 7.65 28.59 26.54
C GLY A 135 6.15 28.46 26.24
N GLY A 136 5.61 27.26 26.50
CA GLY A 136 4.48 27.00 27.41
C GLY A 136 3.15 27.75 27.26
N GLY A 137 2.06 26.98 27.09
CA GLY A 137 0.70 27.45 27.39
C GLY A 137 -0.37 26.43 27.01
N GLY A 138 -0.77 25.59 27.96
CA GLY A 138 -1.83 24.60 27.79
C GLY A 138 -3.23 25.21 27.61
N GLY A 139 -4.11 24.43 26.99
CA GLY A 139 -5.52 24.74 26.87
C GLY A 139 -6.26 23.56 26.24
N GLY A 140 -6.64 22.59 27.08
CA GLY A 140 -7.48 21.47 26.67
C GLY A 140 -8.92 21.91 26.46
N THR A 141 -9.52 21.41 25.38
CA THR A 141 -10.98 21.31 25.24
C THR A 141 -11.32 20.01 24.52
N THR A 142 -11.98 19.13 25.26
CA THR A 142 -12.67 17.93 24.77
C THR A 142 -13.84 18.31 23.85
N PRO A 143 -14.10 17.52 22.79
CA PRO A 143 -15.45 17.38 22.24
C PRO A 143 -16.10 16.07 22.71
N ALA A 144 -17.39 16.17 23.01
CA ALA A 144 -18.31 15.11 23.42
C ALA A 144 -18.66 14.16 22.24
N PRO A 145 -19.26 12.98 22.50
CA PRO A 145 -19.54 11.97 21.49
C PRO A 145 -20.83 12.29 20.73
N ASP A 146 -20.87 11.97 19.44
CA ASP A 146 -22.08 12.01 18.60
C ASP A 146 -22.22 10.69 17.81
N PRO A 147 -23.40 10.35 17.26
CA PRO A 147 -24.04 9.08 17.52
C PRO A 147 -23.94 8.10 16.34
N ASP A 148 -24.16 6.85 16.69
CA ASP A 148 -24.25 5.66 15.84
C ASP A 148 -25.17 5.85 14.62
N PRO A 149 -24.76 5.52 13.38
CA PRO A 149 -25.67 5.40 12.26
C PRO A 149 -26.19 3.96 12.12
N THR A 150 -27.52 3.86 12.13
CA THR A 150 -28.32 2.66 11.85
C THR A 150 -28.05 2.07 10.44
N PRO A 151 -28.23 0.75 10.25
CA PRO A 151 -28.12 0.10 8.95
C PRO A 151 -29.40 0.28 8.12
N ASP A 152 -29.25 0.53 6.82
CA ASP A 152 -30.37 0.54 5.85
C ASP A 152 -29.97 -0.25 4.57
N PRO A 153 -30.91 -0.65 3.70
CA PRO A 153 -31.18 -2.06 3.46
C PRO A 153 -30.73 -2.56 2.08
N ASP A 154 -30.61 -3.89 2.02
CA ASP A 154 -30.34 -4.75 0.86
C ASP A 154 -31.27 -4.47 -0.34
N PRO A 155 -30.76 -4.31 -1.58
CA PRO A 155 -31.55 -4.45 -2.78
C PRO A 155 -31.44 -5.87 -3.35
N SER A 156 -32.51 -6.63 -3.14
CA SER A 156 -32.77 -7.91 -3.79
C SER A 156 -33.08 -7.77 -5.29
N ASP A 157 -32.31 -8.53 -6.08
CA ASP A 157 -32.75 -9.55 -7.06
C ASP A 157 -33.23 -9.17 -8.49
N ASN A 158 -32.55 -9.80 -9.48
CA ASN A 158 -33.05 -10.66 -10.57
C ASN A 158 -32.60 -10.32 -12.01
N GLY A 159 -32.03 -11.33 -12.69
CA GLY A 159 -32.05 -11.37 -14.18
C GLY A 159 -30.97 -12.19 -14.94
N GLY A 160 -30.90 -13.50 -14.72
CA GLY A 160 -30.68 -14.60 -15.70
C GLY A 160 -29.61 -14.55 -16.83
N GLY A 161 -28.70 -15.54 -16.83
CA GLY A 161 -28.05 -16.02 -18.06
C GLY A 161 -26.70 -16.78 -17.95
N GLY A 162 -26.69 -18.00 -17.39
CA GLY A 162 -25.81 -19.12 -17.83
C GLY A 162 -24.29 -19.11 -17.58
N ASN A 163 -23.84 -19.45 -16.36
CA ASN A 163 -22.91 -20.54 -16.03
C ASN A 163 -22.76 -20.63 -14.49
N LYS A 164 -22.45 -21.83 -13.99
CA LYS A 164 -22.60 -22.28 -12.59
C LYS A 164 -21.99 -21.35 -11.52
N VAL A 165 -22.69 -21.31 -10.39
CA VAL A 165 -22.75 -20.24 -9.38
C VAL A 165 -21.51 -20.21 -8.50
N ILE A 166 -20.81 -19.08 -8.52
CA ILE A 166 -19.98 -18.60 -7.42
C ILE A 166 -20.91 -17.72 -6.55
N SER A 167 -21.01 -18.01 -5.26
CA SER A 167 -21.93 -17.30 -4.35
C SER A 167 -21.59 -15.81 -4.27
N MET A 168 -22.46 -14.95 -4.81
CA MET A 168 -22.43 -13.50 -4.63
C MET A 168 -23.19 -13.13 -3.35
N LYS A 169 -22.49 -12.56 -2.36
CA LYS A 169 -23.12 -11.84 -1.24
C LYS A 169 -22.52 -10.45 -1.20
N SER A 170 -23.32 -9.39 -1.26
CA SER A 170 -22.85 -8.00 -1.03
C SER A 170 -21.64 -7.56 -1.87
N GLY A 171 -21.63 -7.83 -3.19
CA GLY A 171 -20.49 -7.46 -4.05
C GLY A 171 -19.22 -8.30 -3.87
N ARG A 172 -19.24 -9.26 -2.95
CA ARG A 172 -18.18 -10.24 -2.70
C ARG A 172 -18.48 -11.59 -3.37
N ILE A 173 -17.43 -12.19 -3.90
CA ILE A 173 -17.45 -13.42 -4.70
C ILE A 173 -16.46 -14.42 -4.09
N ASP A 174 -16.98 -15.45 -3.42
CA ASP A 174 -16.13 -16.46 -2.78
C ASP A 174 -15.62 -17.50 -3.78
N PHE A 175 -14.33 -17.43 -4.12
CA PHE A 175 -13.71 -18.27 -5.14
C PHE A 175 -13.27 -19.64 -4.60
N THR A 176 -12.66 -19.68 -3.42
CA THR A 176 -12.34 -20.92 -2.70
C THR A 176 -12.79 -20.82 -1.24
N GLN A 177 -13.14 -21.96 -0.64
CA GLN A 177 -13.61 -22.01 0.75
C GLN A 177 -12.49 -21.88 1.80
N GLY A 178 -11.22 -21.98 1.37
CA GLY A 178 -10.08 -22.09 2.28
C GLY A 178 -10.10 -23.39 3.10
N THR A 179 -9.36 -23.42 4.19
CA THR A 179 -9.36 -24.52 5.16
C THR A 179 -9.24 -23.99 6.59
N SER A 180 -9.90 -24.65 7.53
CA SER A 180 -9.72 -24.44 8.98
C SER A 180 -8.61 -25.32 9.55
N GLY A 181 -8.16 -26.34 8.80
CA GLY A 181 -7.06 -27.22 9.20
C GLY A 181 -5.74 -26.46 9.33
N SER A 182 -4.80 -27.02 10.07
CA SER A 182 -3.46 -26.46 10.26
C SER A 182 -2.39 -27.39 9.67
N ARG A 183 -1.21 -26.83 9.38
CA ARG A 183 0.00 -27.61 9.09
C ARG A 183 1.17 -27.11 9.90
N ASP A 184 1.94 -28.06 10.41
CA ASP A 184 3.20 -27.77 11.07
C ASP A 184 4.21 -27.19 10.09
N TYR A 185 5.12 -26.39 10.64
CA TYR A 185 6.15 -25.74 9.85
C TYR A 185 7.48 -26.48 10.00
N LYS A 186 8.07 -26.85 8.87
CA LYS A 186 9.30 -27.63 8.83
C LYS A 186 10.52 -26.73 8.64
N VAL A 187 11.35 -26.67 9.69
CA VAL A 187 12.67 -26.03 9.63
C VAL A 187 13.67 -27.01 9.01
N GLY A 188 14.04 -26.79 7.75
CA GLY A 188 14.95 -27.68 7.03
C GLY A 188 16.43 -27.36 7.20
N ASN A 189 17.21 -27.87 6.24
CA ASN A 189 18.66 -27.75 6.25
C ASN A 189 19.11 -26.32 5.92
N VAL A 190 20.32 -25.97 6.36
CA VAL A 190 21.00 -24.74 5.92
C VAL A 190 21.32 -24.87 4.44
N VAL A 191 21.04 -23.81 3.69
CA VAL A 191 21.29 -23.70 2.24
C VAL A 191 21.98 -22.36 1.94
N GLY A 192 22.36 -22.14 0.68
CA GLY A 192 22.89 -20.84 0.27
C GLY A 192 21.88 -19.71 0.49
N ARG A 193 22.34 -18.51 0.86
CA ARG A 193 21.50 -17.31 1.05
C ARG A 193 20.71 -16.90 -0.20
N SER A 194 21.09 -17.32 -1.41
CA SER A 194 20.24 -17.13 -2.59
C SER A 194 19.06 -18.11 -2.65
N ALA A 195 19.26 -19.32 -2.11
CA ALA A 195 18.30 -20.42 -2.13
C ALA A 195 17.40 -20.46 -0.89
N HIS A 196 17.80 -19.86 0.23
CA HIS A 196 17.00 -19.83 1.47
C HIS A 196 15.65 -19.13 1.26
N GLY A 197 14.71 -19.44 2.13
CA GLY A 197 13.47 -18.68 2.27
C GLY A 197 12.23 -19.55 2.34
N ASN A 198 11.17 -18.89 2.77
CA ASN A 198 9.94 -19.53 3.19
C ASN A 198 8.91 -19.33 2.09
N ARG A 199 8.64 -20.37 1.30
CA ARG A 199 7.56 -20.35 0.29
C ARG A 199 6.29 -20.83 0.94
N ILE A 200 5.24 -20.03 0.86
CA ILE A 200 3.90 -20.41 1.30
C ILE A 200 2.99 -20.22 0.10
N TYR A 201 2.58 -21.34 -0.50
CA TYR A 201 1.65 -21.28 -1.62
C TYR A 201 0.23 -21.04 -1.12
N CYS A 202 -0.49 -20.22 -1.88
CA CYS A 202 -1.86 -19.83 -1.61
C CYS A 202 -2.68 -19.96 -2.89
N VAL A 203 -3.99 -19.86 -2.74
CA VAL A 203 -4.91 -19.76 -3.88
C VAL A 203 -5.86 -18.59 -3.67
N VAL A 204 -6.48 -18.09 -4.73
CA VAL A 204 -7.44 -16.99 -4.60
C VAL A 204 -8.59 -17.44 -3.70
N SER A 205 -8.85 -16.66 -2.66
CA SER A 205 -9.94 -16.90 -1.71
C SER A 205 -11.24 -16.31 -2.21
N HIS A 206 -11.24 -15.04 -2.60
CA HIS A 206 -12.42 -14.33 -3.05
C HIS A 206 -12.03 -13.04 -3.80
N LEU A 207 -13.02 -12.42 -4.42
CA LEU A 207 -12.95 -11.05 -4.93
C LEU A 207 -13.98 -10.20 -4.20
N SER A 208 -13.64 -8.94 -3.90
CA SER A 208 -14.55 -7.99 -3.26
C SER A 208 -14.17 -6.55 -3.59
N TYR A 209 -15.09 -5.61 -3.39
CA TYR A 209 -14.85 -4.16 -3.47
C TYR A 209 -14.59 -3.57 -2.08
N ASP A 210 -13.99 -4.36 -1.19
CA ASP A 210 -13.68 -3.97 0.18
C ASP A 210 -12.20 -3.65 0.33
N ASP A 211 -11.85 -2.77 1.25
CA ASP A 211 -10.48 -2.52 1.69
C ASP A 211 -10.47 -2.10 3.18
N PRO A 212 -10.12 -3.00 4.11
CA PRO A 212 -10.13 -2.66 5.53
C PRO A 212 -9.03 -1.66 5.96
N ILE A 213 -7.97 -1.49 5.18
CA ILE A 213 -6.87 -0.58 5.53
C ILE A 213 -7.26 0.84 5.15
N ILE A 214 -7.71 1.02 3.89
CA ILE A 214 -8.04 2.32 3.29
C ILE A 214 -9.47 2.76 3.61
N TYR A 215 -10.43 1.83 3.57
CA TYR A 215 -11.87 2.10 3.77
C TYR A 215 -12.46 1.24 4.90
N PRO A 216 -11.93 1.33 6.14
CA PRO A 216 -12.39 0.52 7.27
C PRO A 216 -13.89 0.73 7.52
N GLY A 217 -14.64 -0.38 7.62
CA GLY A 217 -16.08 -0.41 7.87
C GLY A 217 -16.97 -0.04 6.67
N LEU A 218 -16.38 0.29 5.52
CA LEU A 218 -17.11 0.73 4.33
C LEU A 218 -17.09 -0.36 3.25
N SER A 219 -18.05 -1.28 3.30
CA SER A 219 -18.14 -2.33 2.29
C SER A 219 -18.48 -1.76 0.92
N GLY A 220 -17.79 -2.25 -0.11
CA GLY A 220 -18.01 -1.84 -1.50
C GLY A 220 -17.42 -0.49 -1.91
N ALA A 221 -16.65 0.17 -1.03
CA ALA A 221 -16.10 1.50 -1.29
C ALA A 221 -14.80 1.51 -2.12
N ALA A 222 -14.12 0.36 -2.26
CA ALA A 222 -12.87 0.23 -2.97
C ALA A 222 -13.07 -0.20 -4.43
N HIS A 223 -12.00 -0.19 -5.23
CA HIS A 223 -12.00 -0.91 -6.51
C HIS A 223 -12.01 -2.42 -6.27
N LEU A 224 -12.24 -3.19 -7.34
CA LEU A 224 -12.26 -4.64 -7.22
C LEU A 224 -10.88 -5.16 -6.81
N HIS A 225 -10.84 -5.83 -5.68
CA HIS A 225 -9.67 -6.53 -5.16
C HIS A 225 -9.79 -8.04 -5.35
N MET A 226 -8.63 -8.67 -5.51
CA MET A 226 -8.47 -10.12 -5.45
C MET A 226 -7.73 -10.49 -4.17
N PHE A 227 -8.36 -11.34 -3.34
CA PHE A 227 -7.87 -11.68 -2.00
C PHE A 227 -7.33 -13.12 -1.93
N TRP A 228 -6.29 -13.35 -1.14
CA TRP A 228 -5.83 -14.67 -0.72
C TRP A 228 -5.30 -14.65 0.73
N GLY A 229 -5.00 -15.82 1.28
CA GLY A 229 -4.70 -15.95 2.70
C GLY A 229 -5.97 -16.08 3.51
N ASN A 230 -6.22 -15.17 4.46
CA ASN A 230 -7.42 -15.22 5.27
C ASN A 230 -8.68 -15.07 4.42
N SER A 231 -9.50 -16.12 4.39
CA SER A 231 -10.71 -16.15 3.58
C SER A 231 -11.78 -15.19 4.09
N ASN A 232 -11.67 -14.66 5.31
CA ASN A 232 -12.67 -13.78 5.91
C ASN A 232 -12.28 -12.31 5.85
N THR A 233 -11.17 -11.96 5.18
CA THR A 233 -10.81 -10.56 4.95
C THR A 233 -11.96 -9.84 4.25
N ASP A 234 -12.39 -8.72 4.79
CA ASP A 234 -13.47 -7.85 4.31
C ASP A 234 -13.31 -6.44 4.91
N ALA A 235 -14.25 -5.53 4.62
CA ALA A 235 -14.18 -4.14 5.09
C ALA A 235 -14.20 -4.01 6.64
N TYR A 236 -14.66 -5.02 7.38
CA TYR A 236 -14.76 -5.00 8.85
C TYR A 236 -13.59 -5.71 9.53
N SER A 237 -12.65 -6.21 8.76
CA SER A 237 -11.45 -6.86 9.28
C SER A 237 -10.55 -5.87 9.99
N THR A 238 -9.94 -6.31 11.09
CA THR A 238 -9.04 -5.48 11.92
C THR A 238 -7.73 -6.21 12.18
N PRO A 239 -6.64 -5.49 12.53
CA PRO A 239 -5.40 -6.07 13.02
C PRO A 239 -5.59 -7.06 14.17
N GLU A 240 -6.61 -6.86 15.01
CA GLU A 240 -6.87 -7.68 16.20
C GLU A 240 -7.65 -8.95 15.88
N THR A 241 -8.52 -8.95 14.87
CA THR A 241 -9.42 -10.08 14.58
C THR A 241 -8.92 -10.99 13.47
N LEU A 242 -8.28 -10.41 12.45
CA LEU A 242 -7.86 -11.13 11.26
C LEU A 242 -6.81 -12.22 11.56
N PRO A 243 -5.78 -11.99 12.41
CA PRO A 243 -4.76 -13.02 12.65
C PRO A 243 -5.28 -14.28 13.33
N PHE A 244 -6.42 -14.22 14.04
CA PHE A 244 -6.88 -15.27 14.94
C PHE A 244 -8.19 -15.94 14.52
N SER A 245 -8.76 -15.61 13.35
CA SER A 245 -10.05 -16.12 12.92
C SER A 245 -10.11 -16.45 11.41
N GLY A 246 -11.22 -17.06 10.97
CA GLY A 246 -11.52 -17.39 9.57
C GLY A 246 -11.00 -18.75 9.08
N ASN A 247 -10.95 -18.96 7.77
CA ASN A 247 -10.17 -20.03 7.13
C ASN A 247 -8.95 -19.40 6.43
N SER A 248 -8.03 -20.23 5.93
CA SER A 248 -6.93 -19.77 5.09
C SER A 248 -6.91 -20.49 3.74
N SER A 249 -6.60 -19.78 2.67
CA SER A 249 -6.38 -20.37 1.34
C SER A 249 -4.94 -20.87 1.13
N CYS A 250 -4.07 -20.74 2.13
CA CYS A 250 -2.64 -21.06 2.05
C CYS A 250 -2.27 -22.43 2.66
N GLU A 251 -1.08 -22.93 2.32
CA GLU A 251 -0.55 -24.23 2.78
C GLU A 251 -0.48 -24.40 4.31
N GLY A 252 -0.32 -23.32 5.06
CA GLY A 252 -0.30 -23.35 6.53
C GLY A 252 -1.68 -23.46 7.18
N GLY A 253 -2.75 -23.23 6.40
CA GLY A 253 -4.10 -23.23 6.93
C GLY A 253 -4.25 -22.25 8.09
N SER A 254 -4.83 -22.70 9.20
CA SER A 254 -5.01 -21.87 10.40
C SER A 254 -3.70 -21.42 11.07
N ASN A 255 -2.54 -22.00 10.73
CA ASN A 255 -1.22 -21.51 11.17
C ASN A 255 -0.70 -20.33 10.31
N TYR A 256 -1.36 -20.00 9.20
CA TYR A 256 -1.03 -18.83 8.37
C TYR A 256 -2.30 -18.14 7.87
N ARG A 257 -2.71 -17.08 8.57
CA ARG A 257 -3.96 -16.34 8.40
C ARG A 257 -3.72 -14.89 7.99
N ALA A 258 -2.62 -14.59 7.32
CA ALA A 258 -2.40 -13.26 6.79
C ALA A 258 -3.46 -12.94 5.72
N GLY A 259 -4.00 -11.74 5.73
CA GLY A 259 -4.86 -11.22 4.66
C GLY A 259 -3.99 -10.56 3.61
N LEU A 260 -4.16 -10.90 2.34
CA LEU A 260 -3.45 -10.29 1.23
C LEU A 260 -4.40 -9.97 0.10
N TRP A 261 -4.26 -8.80 -0.50
CA TRP A 261 -5.00 -8.45 -1.71
C TRP A 261 -4.22 -7.56 -2.67
N ILE A 262 -4.62 -7.59 -3.94
CA ILE A 262 -4.17 -6.68 -4.99
C ILE A 262 -5.39 -6.18 -5.77
N PRO A 263 -5.27 -5.07 -6.51
CA PRO A 263 -6.24 -4.74 -7.56
C PRO A 263 -6.43 -5.91 -8.51
N ALA A 264 -7.67 -6.25 -8.82
CA ALA A 264 -7.97 -7.33 -9.75
C ALA A 264 -7.39 -7.01 -11.15
N LEU A 265 -6.73 -7.99 -11.76
CA LEU A 265 -6.19 -7.88 -13.11
C LEU A 265 -7.28 -8.18 -14.13
N TYR A 266 -7.51 -7.24 -15.05
CA TYR A 266 -8.39 -7.40 -16.19
C TYR A 266 -7.58 -7.70 -17.46
N SER A 267 -8.05 -8.66 -18.24
CA SER A 267 -7.49 -8.95 -19.56
C SER A 267 -7.78 -7.82 -20.55
N THR A 268 -7.15 -7.85 -21.72
CA THR A 268 -7.47 -6.94 -22.84
C THR A 268 -8.93 -7.02 -23.30
N LYS A 269 -9.68 -8.06 -22.91
CA LYS A 269 -11.11 -8.21 -23.21
C LYS A 269 -12.02 -7.55 -22.18
N GLY A 270 -11.44 -7.02 -21.10
CA GLY A 270 -12.18 -6.47 -19.95
C GLY A 270 -12.80 -7.55 -19.07
N GLU A 271 -12.10 -8.67 -18.91
CA GLU A 271 -12.52 -9.79 -18.06
C GLU A 271 -11.52 -9.97 -16.91
N VAL A 272 -12.02 -10.15 -15.69
CA VAL A 272 -11.15 -10.42 -14.53
C VAL A 272 -10.43 -11.74 -14.75
N THR A 273 -9.11 -11.71 -14.69
CA THR A 273 -8.25 -12.88 -14.87
C THR A 273 -7.74 -13.35 -13.53
N VAL A 274 -7.88 -14.65 -13.24
CA VAL A 274 -7.30 -15.26 -12.02
C VAL A 274 -5.87 -15.78 -12.29
N PRO A 275 -4.96 -15.72 -11.31
CA PRO A 275 -3.61 -16.24 -11.45
C PRO A 275 -3.64 -17.77 -11.48
N ASP A 276 -2.73 -18.35 -12.28
CA ASP A 276 -2.48 -19.80 -12.24
C ASP A 276 -1.82 -20.21 -10.93
N GLU A 277 -1.01 -19.33 -10.32
CA GLU A 277 -0.22 -19.61 -9.12
C GLU A 277 -0.03 -18.33 -8.30
N THR A 278 -0.28 -18.43 -7.00
CA THR A 278 -0.07 -17.34 -6.04
C THR A 278 0.70 -17.86 -4.84
N PHE A 279 1.71 -17.13 -4.40
CA PHE A 279 2.46 -17.51 -3.23
C PHE A 279 3.19 -16.32 -2.63
N ILE A 280 3.52 -16.44 -1.34
CA ILE A 280 4.29 -15.46 -0.61
C ILE A 280 5.63 -16.04 -0.19
N TYR A 281 6.65 -15.19 -0.28
CA TYR A 281 7.98 -15.42 0.26
C TYR A 281 8.20 -14.59 1.51
N TYR A 282 8.90 -15.17 2.48
CA TYR A 282 9.61 -14.39 3.49
C TYR A 282 11.11 -14.58 3.32
N LYS A 283 11.80 -13.51 2.95
CA LYS A 283 13.26 -13.49 2.74
C LYS A 283 13.82 -12.14 3.16
N LYS A 284 15.11 -12.06 3.52
CA LYS A 284 15.79 -10.78 3.64
C LYS A 284 16.97 -10.74 2.67
N PHE A 285 16.92 -9.76 1.77
CA PHE A 285 18.06 -9.35 0.95
C PHE A 285 18.45 -7.95 1.40
N GLY A 286 19.74 -7.67 1.41
CA GLY A 286 20.25 -6.39 1.90
C GLY A 286 21.74 -6.25 1.63
N SER A 287 22.33 -5.21 2.21
CA SER A 287 23.76 -4.94 2.13
C SER A 287 24.58 -6.13 2.66
N LYS A 288 25.84 -6.23 2.21
CA LYS A 288 26.77 -7.26 2.72
C LYS A 288 26.99 -7.17 4.24
N SER A 289 26.72 -6.01 4.84
CA SER A 289 26.82 -5.73 6.27
C SER A 289 25.57 -6.07 7.08
N LEU A 290 24.53 -6.66 6.47
CA LEU A 290 23.29 -6.97 7.17
C LEU A 290 23.52 -7.99 8.31
N ASN A 291 23.16 -7.60 9.53
CA ASN A 291 23.18 -8.46 10.71
C ASN A 291 21.82 -9.14 10.89
N PHE A 292 21.71 -10.36 10.39
CA PHE A 292 20.47 -11.13 10.43
C PHE A 292 19.98 -11.41 11.86
N ASN A 293 20.87 -11.50 12.87
CA ASN A 293 20.47 -11.76 14.26
C ASN A 293 19.68 -10.59 14.89
N HIS A 294 19.67 -9.42 14.24
CA HIS A 294 18.88 -8.27 14.66
C HIS A 294 17.49 -8.22 14.02
N LEU A 295 17.19 -9.14 13.10
CA LEU A 295 15.83 -9.31 12.56
C LEU A 295 14.90 -9.84 13.65
N GLN A 296 13.64 -9.42 13.57
CA GLN A 296 12.58 -9.77 14.50
C GLN A 296 11.44 -10.45 13.76
N VAL A 297 10.49 -11.02 14.50
CA VAL A 297 9.29 -11.62 13.90
C VAL A 297 8.46 -10.51 13.25
N VAL A 298 7.66 -10.84 12.24
CA VAL A 298 6.67 -9.88 11.75
C VAL A 298 5.64 -9.67 12.86
N PRO A 299 5.31 -8.43 13.23
CA PRO A 299 4.30 -8.18 14.26
C PRO A 299 2.93 -8.70 13.83
N GLN A 300 2.21 -9.39 14.75
CA GLN A 300 0.81 -9.79 14.51
C GLN A 300 -0.06 -8.57 14.21
N GLY A 301 -0.93 -8.68 13.22
CA GLY A 301 -1.82 -7.60 12.82
C GLY A 301 -1.15 -6.45 12.07
N LEU A 302 0.16 -6.51 11.77
CA LEU A 302 0.83 -5.44 11.02
C LEU A 302 0.14 -5.22 9.66
N GLU A 303 -0.42 -4.03 9.48
CA GLU A 303 -1.00 -3.54 8.23
C GLU A 303 0.10 -2.96 7.35
N MET A 304 0.09 -3.25 6.04
CA MET A 304 1.02 -2.67 5.08
C MET A 304 0.36 -2.52 3.71
N LEU A 305 0.58 -1.38 3.06
CA LEU A 305 0.47 -1.27 1.61
C LEU A 305 1.87 -1.30 0.99
N ALA A 306 2.13 -2.28 0.14
CA ALA A 306 3.21 -2.23 -0.83
C ALA A 306 2.78 -1.30 -1.97
N SER A 307 3.15 -0.04 -1.83
CA SER A 307 2.81 1.00 -2.79
C SER A 307 4.03 1.85 -3.05
N ASN A 308 3.87 2.74 -4.00
CA ASN A 308 4.92 3.62 -4.42
C ASN A 308 5.10 4.84 -3.48
N SER A 309 4.11 5.16 -2.66
CA SER A 309 4.13 6.20 -1.64
C SER A 309 4.80 5.75 -0.34
N THR A 310 5.10 4.47 -0.19
CA THR A 310 5.82 3.94 0.96
C THR A 310 7.26 4.45 0.98
N GLN A 311 7.74 4.89 2.14
CA GLN A 311 9.09 5.44 2.30
C GLN A 311 10.18 4.49 1.74
N ASN A 312 11.19 5.04 1.07
CA ASN A 312 12.30 4.32 0.42
C ASN A 312 11.86 3.38 -0.72
N PHE A 313 10.70 3.62 -1.32
CA PHE A 313 10.24 2.86 -2.48
C PHE A 313 11.22 2.95 -3.66
N THR A 314 11.29 1.86 -4.43
CA THR A 314 11.87 1.90 -5.77
C THR A 314 11.02 1.05 -6.70
N LYS A 315 11.03 1.34 -8.01
CA LYS A 315 10.33 0.55 -9.04
C LYS A 315 10.75 -0.93 -9.10
N LYS A 316 11.79 -1.34 -8.38
CA LYS A 316 12.18 -2.74 -8.27
C LYS A 316 11.30 -3.53 -7.29
N MET A 317 10.57 -2.86 -6.40
CA MET A 317 9.74 -3.49 -5.38
C MET A 317 8.42 -4.01 -5.94
N LEU A 318 7.86 -3.32 -6.94
CA LEU A 318 6.62 -3.70 -7.62
C LEU A 318 6.93 -3.86 -9.10
N LYS A 319 6.81 -5.08 -9.62
CA LYS A 319 7.16 -5.40 -11.00
C LYS A 319 6.07 -6.21 -11.67
N ALA A 320 5.84 -5.90 -12.93
CA ALA A 320 5.08 -6.72 -13.86
C ALA A 320 6.01 -7.12 -15.02
N GLU A 321 6.33 -8.41 -15.14
CA GLU A 321 7.28 -8.92 -16.12
C GLU A 321 6.67 -10.07 -16.92
N ARG A 322 6.80 -10.03 -18.25
CA ARG A 322 6.39 -11.14 -19.11
C ARG A 322 7.57 -12.09 -19.30
N ILE A 323 7.48 -13.29 -18.72
CA ILE A 323 8.57 -14.27 -18.70
C ILE A 323 8.14 -15.62 -19.30
N THR A 324 9.12 -16.49 -19.56
CA THR A 324 8.86 -17.89 -19.88
C THR A 324 9.00 -18.73 -18.62
N LYS A 325 7.93 -19.42 -18.20
CA LYS A 325 7.89 -20.33 -17.05
C LYS A 325 7.30 -21.67 -17.50
N ASP A 326 7.94 -22.78 -17.17
CA ASP A 326 7.47 -24.14 -17.51
C ASP A 326 7.13 -24.32 -19.01
N GLY A 327 7.91 -23.68 -19.91
CA GLY A 327 7.70 -23.75 -21.36
C GLY A 327 6.57 -22.87 -21.92
N ARG A 328 5.88 -22.09 -21.07
CA ARG A 328 4.81 -21.17 -21.48
C ARG A 328 5.11 -19.72 -21.11
N ARG A 329 4.46 -18.81 -21.83
CA ARG A 329 4.51 -17.36 -21.59
C ARG A 329 3.55 -16.98 -20.46
N VAL A 330 4.03 -16.18 -19.52
CA VAL A 330 3.27 -15.74 -18.34
C VAL A 330 3.53 -14.27 -18.03
N LEU A 331 2.52 -13.59 -17.50
CA LEU A 331 2.70 -12.32 -16.81
C LEU A 331 2.94 -12.62 -15.32
N ARG A 332 4.12 -12.25 -14.82
CA ARG A 332 4.49 -12.41 -13.41
C ARG A 332 4.43 -11.05 -12.72
N LEU A 333 3.70 -10.99 -11.62
CA LEU A 333 3.71 -9.86 -10.70
C LEU A 333 4.61 -10.22 -9.51
N ASP A 334 5.59 -9.36 -9.20
CA ASP A 334 6.44 -9.45 -8.02
C ASP A 334 6.21 -8.23 -7.14
N LEU A 335 5.70 -8.46 -5.93
CA LEU A 335 5.22 -7.42 -5.03
C LEU A 335 5.94 -7.55 -3.68
N SER A 336 6.97 -6.75 -3.46
CA SER A 336 7.72 -6.72 -2.21
C SER A 336 7.07 -5.73 -1.25
N PHE A 337 6.78 -6.18 -0.03
CA PHE A 337 6.25 -5.32 1.03
C PHE A 337 7.38 -4.61 1.80
N PRO A 338 7.10 -3.47 2.46
CA PRO A 338 8.04 -2.88 3.39
C PRO A 338 8.42 -3.87 4.50
N SER A 339 9.60 -3.69 5.09
CA SER A 339 10.12 -4.64 6.11
C SER A 339 10.83 -3.97 7.28
N CYS A 340 10.53 -2.68 7.45
CA CYS A 340 11.00 -1.81 8.52
C CYS A 340 9.76 -1.12 9.10
N VAL A 341 9.63 -1.11 10.42
CA VAL A 341 8.45 -0.58 11.14
C VAL A 341 8.89 0.46 12.17
N ALA A 342 8.11 1.53 12.29
CA ALA A 342 8.25 2.52 13.33
C ALA A 342 7.89 1.91 14.70
N THR A 343 8.57 2.36 15.75
CA THR A 343 8.31 1.89 17.11
C THR A 343 7.96 3.07 18.00
N HIS A 344 7.12 2.82 19.01
CA HIS A 344 6.65 3.88 19.90
C HIS A 344 7.78 4.61 20.66
N ASP A 345 8.93 3.98 20.84
CA ASP A 345 10.10 4.56 21.51
C ASP A 345 11.26 4.89 20.54
N GLY A 346 11.07 4.72 19.23
CA GLY A 346 12.10 4.95 18.21
C GLY A 346 13.29 3.98 18.28
N THR A 347 13.21 2.89 19.05
CA THR A 347 14.28 1.88 19.16
C THR A 347 13.96 0.63 18.38
N ARG A 348 15.01 -0.11 17.97
CA ARG A 348 14.85 -1.38 17.24
C ARG A 348 14.01 -2.41 17.99
N THR A 349 14.12 -2.46 19.32
CA THR A 349 13.43 -3.43 20.19
C THR A 349 12.15 -2.87 20.81
N GLY A 350 11.76 -1.65 20.42
CA GLY A 350 10.54 -1.00 20.86
C GLY A 350 9.29 -1.73 20.40
N ARG A 351 8.15 -1.36 20.99
CA ARG A 351 6.85 -1.86 20.56
C ARG A 351 6.56 -1.35 19.14
N PRO A 352 6.38 -2.25 18.15
CA PRO A 352 6.07 -1.85 16.78
C PRO A 352 4.69 -1.19 16.70
N ILE A 353 4.56 -0.21 15.82
CA ILE A 353 3.30 0.44 15.47
C ILE A 353 2.67 -0.39 14.34
N LEU A 354 1.43 -0.85 14.51
CA LEU A 354 0.83 -1.89 13.65
C LEU A 354 0.00 -1.31 12.50
N SER A 355 -0.62 -0.16 12.74
CA SER A 355 -1.36 0.61 11.74
C SER A 355 -0.80 2.03 11.67
N TYR A 356 -0.90 2.67 10.50
CA TYR A 356 -0.57 4.09 10.39
C TYR A 356 -1.43 4.93 11.34
N LYS A 357 -2.69 4.52 11.58
CA LYS A 357 -3.65 5.16 12.49
C LYS A 357 -3.14 5.24 13.94
N ASP A 358 -2.21 4.35 14.33
CA ASP A 358 -1.60 4.31 15.66
C ASP A 358 -0.37 5.23 15.79
N MET A 359 0.08 5.85 14.70
CA MET A 359 1.18 6.80 14.71
C MET A 359 0.79 8.08 15.44
N PRO A 360 1.71 8.73 16.18
CA PRO A 360 1.40 9.96 16.89
C PRO A 360 1.20 11.15 15.93
N GLY A 361 0.30 12.06 16.30
CA GLY A 361 0.10 13.31 15.59
C GLY A 361 -0.37 13.10 14.15
N GLN A 362 0.22 13.83 13.22
CA GLN A 362 -0.24 13.87 11.83
C GLN A 362 0.14 12.64 11.02
N LEU A 363 1.12 11.88 11.49
CA LEU A 363 1.46 10.58 10.92
C LEU A 363 0.28 9.59 10.99
N SER A 364 -0.68 9.80 11.91
CA SER A 364 -1.92 8.99 11.98
C SER A 364 -2.81 9.07 10.74
N LYS A 365 -2.62 10.08 9.89
CA LYS A 365 -3.40 10.30 8.66
C LYS A 365 -2.69 9.81 7.42
N VAL A 366 -1.36 9.70 7.48
CA VAL A 366 -0.52 9.33 6.34
C VAL A 366 -0.48 7.81 6.22
N VAL A 367 -1.11 7.26 5.19
CA VAL A 367 -1.04 5.82 4.91
C VAL A 367 0.43 5.38 4.77
N ASN A 368 0.76 4.23 5.34
CA ASN A 368 2.12 3.67 5.42
C ASN A 368 3.14 4.46 6.24
N SER A 369 2.75 5.50 6.97
CA SER A 369 3.69 6.27 7.80
C SER A 369 4.41 5.48 8.90
N HIS A 370 3.87 4.31 9.27
CA HIS A 370 4.44 3.38 10.23
C HIS A 370 5.40 2.35 9.61
N VAL A 371 5.56 2.33 8.28
CA VAL A 371 6.39 1.36 7.56
C VAL A 371 7.28 1.97 6.48
N SER A 372 8.45 1.36 6.28
CA SER A 372 9.41 1.75 5.25
C SER A 372 10.03 0.52 4.58
N TYR A 373 10.45 0.70 3.32
CA TYR A 373 11.41 -0.21 2.72
C TYR A 373 12.80 -0.04 3.38
N PRO A 374 13.63 -1.11 3.41
CA PRO A 374 15.02 -0.98 3.83
C PRO A 374 15.78 -0.06 2.87
N GLY A 375 16.57 0.87 3.41
CA GLY A 375 17.20 1.92 2.63
C GLY A 375 17.39 3.19 3.44
N GLY A 376 17.54 4.29 2.70
CA GLY A 376 17.87 5.60 3.26
C GLY A 376 19.29 5.67 3.83
N PRO A 377 19.77 6.88 4.16
CA PRO A 377 20.97 7.01 4.98
C PRO A 377 20.66 6.67 6.44
N ASN A 378 21.72 6.63 7.26
CA ASN A 378 21.63 6.36 8.70
C ASN A 378 20.89 5.05 9.04
N LYS A 379 20.85 4.13 8.08
CA LYS A 379 20.25 2.82 8.25
C LYS A 379 21.00 2.00 9.30
N ASN A 380 20.23 1.27 10.10
CA ASN A 380 20.76 0.38 11.12
C ASN A 380 21.33 -0.90 10.50
N SER A 381 21.77 -1.83 11.34
CA SER A 381 22.38 -3.10 10.91
C SER A 381 21.47 -4.05 10.14
N VAL A 382 20.16 -3.78 10.03
CA VAL A 382 19.21 -4.56 9.21
C VAL A 382 18.72 -3.78 7.98
N ASP A 383 19.47 -2.74 7.62
CA ASP A 383 19.19 -1.78 6.55
C ASP A 383 17.89 -0.96 6.76
N CYS A 384 17.37 -0.89 7.98
CA CYS A 384 16.19 -0.09 8.27
C CYS A 384 16.57 1.35 8.66
N PRO A 385 15.86 2.38 8.16
CA PRO A 385 16.14 3.76 8.52
C PRO A 385 15.87 4.02 10.01
N ALA A 386 16.45 5.09 10.54
CA ALA A 386 16.32 5.44 11.96
C ALA A 386 14.86 5.65 12.40
N SER A 387 14.00 6.16 11.51
CA SER A 387 12.56 6.34 11.75
C SER A 387 11.78 5.03 11.86
N HIS A 388 12.27 3.95 11.24
CA HIS A 388 11.60 2.64 11.19
C HIS A 388 12.53 1.52 11.66
N PRO A 389 13.02 1.57 12.90
CA PRO A 389 14.18 0.78 13.30
C PRO A 389 13.89 -0.72 13.43
N TYR A 390 12.62 -1.13 13.53
CA TYR A 390 12.22 -2.53 13.70
C TYR A 390 12.26 -3.26 12.35
N GLY A 391 13.24 -4.15 12.14
CA GLY A 391 13.38 -4.92 10.90
C GLY A 391 12.98 -6.39 11.01
N PHE A 392 12.34 -6.93 9.97
CA PHE A 392 11.90 -8.34 9.88
C PHE A 392 12.14 -8.93 8.47
N PRO A 393 11.93 -10.25 8.26
CA PRO A 393 12.00 -10.86 6.92
C PRO A 393 10.99 -10.22 5.95
N VAL A 394 11.45 -9.79 4.77
CA VAL A 394 10.63 -9.12 3.75
C VAL A 394 9.56 -10.09 3.23
N PRO A 395 8.26 -9.77 3.40
CA PRO A 395 7.20 -10.45 2.69
C PRO A 395 7.23 -10.04 1.23
N ALA A 396 7.12 -10.99 0.31
CA ALA A 396 6.96 -10.70 -1.12
C ALA A 396 5.91 -11.62 -1.72
N ALA A 397 4.82 -11.05 -2.23
CA ALA A 397 3.79 -11.77 -2.94
C ALA A 397 4.16 -11.91 -4.42
N ILE A 398 3.89 -13.08 -4.97
CA ILE A 398 4.09 -13.38 -6.39
C ILE A 398 2.82 -14.01 -6.94
N LEU A 399 2.37 -13.44 -8.05
CA LEU A 399 1.24 -13.93 -8.80
C LEU A 399 1.71 -14.22 -10.23
N VAL A 400 1.30 -15.36 -10.77
CA VAL A 400 1.63 -15.77 -12.12
C VAL A 400 0.34 -15.95 -12.91
N PHE A 401 0.16 -15.11 -13.92
CA PHE A 401 -0.99 -15.15 -14.82
C PHE A 401 -0.59 -15.69 -16.18
N ASP A 402 -1.50 -16.38 -16.83
CA ASP A 402 -1.31 -16.88 -18.18
C ASP A 402 -1.35 -15.75 -19.20
N GLU A 403 -0.24 -15.55 -19.92
CA GLU A 403 -0.11 -14.41 -20.86
C GLU A 403 -1.14 -14.49 -22.00
N ALA A 404 -1.48 -15.68 -22.47
CA ALA A 404 -2.48 -15.88 -23.52
C ALA A 404 -3.90 -15.47 -23.08
N THR A 405 -4.22 -15.60 -21.79
CA THR A 405 -5.50 -15.18 -21.22
C THR A 405 -5.53 -13.67 -20.98
N VAL A 406 -4.46 -13.15 -20.36
CA VAL A 406 -4.32 -11.73 -20.00
C VAL A 406 -4.31 -10.83 -21.25
N GLY A 407 -3.64 -11.27 -22.32
CA GLY A 407 -3.45 -10.48 -23.53
C GLY A 407 -2.30 -9.46 -23.42
N ASN A 408 -2.19 -8.60 -24.42
CA ASN A 408 -1.02 -7.71 -24.59
C ASN A 408 -1.06 -6.43 -23.74
N ASP A 409 -2.25 -5.95 -23.42
CA ASP A 409 -2.49 -4.66 -22.76
C ASP A 409 -3.53 -4.80 -21.64
N PRO A 410 -3.23 -5.58 -20.59
CA PRO A 410 -4.12 -5.72 -19.44
C PRO A 410 -4.11 -4.47 -18.57
N TYR A 411 -5.10 -4.34 -17.70
CA TYR A 411 -5.17 -3.24 -16.74
C TYR A 411 -5.61 -3.75 -15.36
N LEU A 412 -5.32 -2.98 -14.33
CA LEU A 412 -5.75 -3.23 -12.97
C LEU A 412 -7.08 -2.53 -12.71
N ALA A 413 -7.90 -3.07 -11.80
CA ALA A 413 -9.14 -2.43 -11.37
C ALA A 413 -8.90 -0.97 -10.91
N SER A 414 -7.79 -0.73 -10.22
CA SER A 414 -7.32 0.58 -9.78
C SER A 414 -6.92 1.51 -10.93
N ASP A 415 -6.44 0.99 -12.07
CA ASP A 415 -6.13 1.83 -13.23
C ASP A 415 -7.40 2.44 -13.81
N MET A 416 -8.48 1.67 -13.90
CA MET A 416 -9.76 2.16 -14.42
C MET A 416 -10.43 3.16 -13.48
N MET A 417 -10.44 2.85 -12.18
CA MET A 417 -10.92 3.77 -11.16
C MET A 417 -10.15 5.09 -11.22
N SER A 418 -8.83 5.00 -11.41
CA SER A 418 -7.93 6.15 -11.41
C SER A 418 -7.64 6.70 -12.83
N ASN A 419 -8.40 6.29 -13.87
CA ASN A 419 -8.12 6.53 -15.31
C ASN A 419 -6.61 6.60 -15.65
N ALA A 420 -5.84 5.72 -15.01
CA ALA A 420 -4.40 5.70 -15.08
C ALA A 420 -3.96 4.84 -16.27
N PRO A 421 -2.72 5.01 -16.75
CA PRO A 421 -2.16 4.08 -17.70
C PRO A 421 -2.26 2.63 -17.19
N ASN A 422 -2.59 1.72 -18.10
CA ASN A 422 -2.62 0.29 -17.81
C ASN A 422 -1.36 -0.19 -17.07
N MET A 423 -1.58 -0.97 -16.01
CA MET A 423 -0.60 -1.54 -15.10
C MET A 423 0.21 -0.52 -14.27
N SER A 424 -0.16 0.76 -14.24
CA SER A 424 0.64 1.79 -13.55
C SER A 424 0.33 1.92 -12.06
N THR A 425 -0.88 1.53 -11.63
CA THR A 425 -1.32 1.62 -10.23
C THR A 425 -1.08 0.33 -9.44
N LEU A 426 -0.13 -0.51 -9.88
CA LEU A 426 0.17 -1.76 -9.20
C LEU A 426 0.56 -1.51 -7.74
N HIS A 427 -0.21 -2.10 -6.82
CA HIS A 427 0.05 -2.12 -5.38
C HIS A 427 -0.44 -3.44 -4.79
N ALA A 428 -0.17 -3.65 -3.52
CA ALA A 428 -0.67 -4.80 -2.77
C ALA A 428 -0.82 -4.46 -1.30
N ASP A 429 -1.72 -5.16 -0.64
CA ASP A 429 -2.14 -4.89 0.71
C ASP A 429 -1.97 -6.13 1.56
N TYR A 430 -1.74 -5.91 2.85
CA TYR A 430 -1.29 -6.96 3.72
C TYR A 430 -1.65 -6.70 5.17
N VAL A 431 -2.23 -7.70 5.82
CA VAL A 431 -2.38 -7.76 7.28
C VAL A 431 -1.72 -9.05 7.76
N PHE A 432 -0.64 -8.93 8.55
CA PHE A 432 0.10 -10.11 9.01
C PHE A 432 -0.72 -10.96 9.98
N GLY A 433 -0.75 -12.27 9.74
CA GLY A 433 -1.33 -13.24 10.66
C GLY A 433 -0.70 -14.61 10.50
N MET A 434 -0.06 -15.12 11.54
CA MET A 434 0.61 -16.41 11.52
C MET A 434 0.69 -16.96 12.94
N ASP A 435 0.66 -18.26 13.15
CA ASP A 435 0.91 -18.82 14.48
C ASP A 435 2.27 -18.33 15.03
N ASP A 436 2.34 -18.03 16.32
CA ASP A 436 3.53 -17.45 16.96
C ASP A 436 4.74 -18.39 16.92
N THR A 437 4.51 -19.70 17.04
CA THR A 437 5.58 -20.71 16.94
C THR A 437 6.10 -20.76 15.52
N VAL A 438 5.20 -20.77 14.54
CA VAL A 438 5.54 -20.75 13.11
C VAL A 438 6.26 -19.46 12.75
N SER A 439 5.85 -18.31 13.27
CA SER A 439 6.50 -17.01 13.04
C SER A 439 7.94 -16.99 13.53
N LYS A 440 8.21 -17.56 14.72
CA LYS A 440 9.57 -17.71 15.26
C LYS A 440 10.41 -18.68 14.43
N GLN A 441 9.82 -19.76 13.93
CA GLN A 441 10.50 -20.70 13.04
C GLN A 441 10.82 -20.07 11.68
N MET A 442 9.88 -19.34 11.09
CA MET A 442 10.08 -18.57 9.86
C MET A 442 11.23 -17.57 10.01
N LEU A 443 11.27 -16.82 11.12
CA LEU A 443 12.38 -15.92 11.44
C LEU A 443 13.70 -16.70 11.53
N LYS A 444 13.73 -17.80 12.28
CA LYS A 444 14.93 -18.67 12.38
C LYS A 444 15.42 -19.11 11.00
N CYS A 445 14.52 -19.46 10.09
CA CYS A 445 14.86 -19.84 8.72
C CYS A 445 15.51 -18.69 7.94
N THR A 446 15.03 -17.46 8.13
CA THR A 446 15.67 -16.27 7.55
C THR A 446 17.03 -16.00 8.18
N ILE A 447 17.16 -16.09 9.51
CA ILE A 447 18.42 -15.82 10.21
C ILE A 447 19.51 -16.81 9.81
N GLU A 448 19.18 -18.11 9.82
CA GLU A 448 20.12 -19.21 9.62
C GLU A 448 20.23 -19.66 8.15
N ALA A 449 19.56 -18.98 7.21
CA ALA A 449 19.53 -19.32 5.78
C ALA A 449 19.09 -20.78 5.52
N ARG A 450 17.90 -21.15 6.00
CA ARG A 450 17.36 -22.52 5.85
C ARG A 450 16.32 -22.62 4.75
N ASP A 451 16.19 -23.83 4.20
CA ASP A 451 15.05 -24.22 3.35
C ASP A 451 13.88 -24.62 4.25
N CYS A 452 12.84 -23.80 4.33
CA CYS A 452 11.70 -24.04 5.20
C CYS A 452 10.38 -23.89 4.46
N ARG A 453 9.40 -24.67 4.92
CA ARG A 453 8.08 -24.81 4.28
C ARG A 453 7.09 -25.40 5.28
N PHE A 454 5.80 -25.26 5.01
CA PHE A 454 4.79 -26.07 5.69
C PHE A 454 4.96 -27.55 5.33
N ASP A 455 4.70 -28.42 6.30
CA ASP A 455 4.87 -29.86 6.13
C ASP A 455 3.70 -30.46 5.34
N THR A 456 4.01 -30.98 4.14
CA THR A 456 3.06 -31.63 3.25
C THR A 456 3.13 -33.17 3.34
N SER A 457 3.93 -33.74 4.24
CA SER A 457 4.10 -35.20 4.37
C SER A 457 2.84 -35.93 4.82
N GLY A 458 1.98 -35.27 5.61
CA GLY A 458 0.65 -35.74 6.00
C GLY A 458 -0.47 -35.40 5.00
N GLY A 459 -0.12 -35.18 3.73
CA GLY A 459 -1.04 -34.72 2.68
C GLY A 459 -1.14 -33.20 2.57
N ASN A 460 -1.79 -32.73 1.51
CA ASN A 460 -2.08 -31.31 1.32
C ASN A 460 -3.37 -30.94 2.07
N LEU A 461 -3.49 -29.71 2.58
CA LEU A 461 -4.79 -29.16 3.01
C LEU A 461 -5.66 -28.93 1.77
N SER A 462 -6.23 -29.99 1.19
CA SER A 462 -6.86 -29.94 -0.14
C SER A 462 -8.18 -29.18 -0.16
N ASP A 463 -8.86 -29.04 0.97
CA ASP A 463 -10.17 -28.35 1.05
C ASP A 463 -10.10 -26.92 0.51
N ARG A 464 -8.94 -26.26 0.69
CA ARG A 464 -8.69 -24.90 0.20
C ARG A 464 -8.66 -24.78 -1.31
N TRP A 465 -8.66 -25.88 -2.04
CA TRP A 465 -8.67 -25.89 -3.51
C TRP A 465 -10.08 -25.96 -4.10
N TYR A 466 -11.10 -26.10 -3.27
CA TYR A 466 -12.48 -26.21 -3.70
C TYR A 466 -13.24 -24.90 -3.47
N SER A 467 -14.22 -24.64 -4.34
CA SER A 467 -15.25 -23.63 -4.08
C SER A 467 -16.15 -24.08 -2.92
N LYS A 468 -16.98 -23.16 -2.41
CA LYS A 468 -17.98 -23.49 -1.37
C LYS A 468 -19.01 -24.51 -1.85
N ASP A 469 -19.22 -24.62 -3.16
CA ASP A 469 -20.16 -25.55 -3.79
C ASP A 469 -19.50 -26.90 -4.17
N GLY A 470 -18.23 -27.10 -3.79
CA GLY A 470 -17.51 -28.36 -3.99
C GLY A 470 -16.88 -28.54 -5.38
N GLU A 471 -16.83 -27.50 -6.20
CA GLU A 471 -16.07 -27.53 -7.46
C GLU A 471 -14.58 -27.42 -7.18
N GLN A 472 -13.77 -28.27 -7.83
CA GLN A 472 -12.33 -28.18 -7.71
C GLN A 472 -11.78 -27.04 -8.59
N VAL A 473 -11.36 -25.96 -7.95
CA VAL A 473 -10.82 -24.76 -8.63
C VAL A 473 -9.31 -24.85 -8.81
N TYR A 474 -8.62 -25.45 -7.84
CA TYR A 474 -7.17 -25.61 -7.84
C TYR A 474 -6.74 -27.07 -7.68
N GLN A 475 -5.52 -27.37 -8.09
CA GLN A 475 -4.85 -28.63 -7.87
C GLN A 475 -3.36 -28.37 -7.61
N PHE A 476 -2.85 -28.80 -6.45
CA PHE A 476 -1.45 -28.56 -6.06
C PHE A 476 -1.01 -27.09 -6.15
N ASN A 477 -1.86 -26.17 -5.67
CA ASN A 477 -1.65 -24.72 -5.74
C ASN A 477 -1.62 -24.10 -7.14
N LYS A 478 -1.94 -24.88 -8.17
CA LYS A 478 -2.11 -24.38 -9.53
C LYS A 478 -3.58 -24.42 -9.92
N LEU A 479 -4.03 -23.49 -10.76
CA LEU A 479 -5.39 -23.53 -11.27
C LEU A 479 -5.65 -24.90 -11.94
N ALA A 480 -6.80 -25.51 -11.65
CA ALA A 480 -7.10 -26.86 -12.10
C ALA A 480 -7.11 -26.91 -13.64
N PRO A 481 -6.60 -27.99 -14.27
CA PRO A 481 -6.60 -28.12 -15.72
C PRO A 481 -8.00 -27.95 -16.31
N GLY A 482 -8.15 -27.04 -17.27
CA GLY A 482 -9.43 -26.77 -17.93
C GLY A 482 -10.39 -25.86 -17.17
N PHE A 483 -10.04 -25.43 -15.95
CA PHE A 483 -10.79 -24.39 -15.25
C PHE A 483 -10.66 -23.05 -16.01
N ASP A 484 -11.77 -22.31 -16.11
CA ASP A 484 -11.80 -21.04 -16.81
C ASP A 484 -10.97 -19.98 -16.06
N LYS A 485 -10.06 -19.33 -16.78
CA LYS A 485 -9.17 -18.30 -16.23
C LYS A 485 -9.82 -16.92 -16.17
N THR A 486 -10.96 -16.74 -16.85
CA THR A 486 -11.82 -15.56 -16.74
C THR A 486 -13.24 -15.97 -16.35
N PRO A 487 -13.43 -16.68 -15.21
CA PRO A 487 -14.65 -17.40 -14.88
C PRO A 487 -15.88 -16.50 -14.68
N PHE A 488 -15.66 -15.18 -14.56
CA PHE A 488 -16.70 -14.17 -14.38
C PHE A 488 -17.11 -13.49 -15.69
N GLY A 489 -16.42 -13.76 -16.80
CA GLY A 489 -16.52 -12.98 -18.02
C GLY A 489 -16.45 -11.48 -17.72
N LYS A 490 -17.49 -10.75 -18.13
CA LYS A 490 -17.62 -9.29 -17.92
C LYS A 490 -18.55 -8.89 -16.77
N SER A 491 -18.99 -9.84 -15.94
CA SER A 491 -19.95 -9.57 -14.87
C SER A 491 -19.36 -8.67 -13.78
N LEU A 492 -18.06 -8.82 -13.51
CA LEU A 492 -17.31 -7.99 -12.58
C LEU A 492 -16.77 -6.75 -13.28
N LYS A 493 -17.41 -5.61 -13.05
CA LYS A 493 -17.00 -4.35 -13.69
C LYS A 493 -15.88 -3.68 -12.90
N ALA A 494 -14.89 -3.18 -13.61
CA ALA A 494 -14.04 -2.15 -13.02
C ALA A 494 -14.93 -0.93 -12.74
N MET A 495 -14.87 -0.39 -11.52
CA MET A 495 -15.57 0.85 -11.21
C MET A 495 -14.90 1.97 -12.00
N ASN A 496 -15.70 2.73 -12.75
CA ASN A 496 -15.29 4.00 -13.32
C ASN A 496 -15.77 5.09 -12.36
N MET A 497 -14.94 6.10 -12.09
CA MET A 497 -15.41 7.33 -11.43
C MET A 497 -16.35 8.12 -12.36
#